data_AF-A0A8X7RR40-F1
#
_entry.id   AF-A0A8X7RR40-F1
#
_cell.length_a   1.000
_cell.length_b   1.000
_cell.length_c   1.000
_cell.angle_alpha   90.00
_cell.angle_beta   90.00
_cell.angle_gamma   90.00
#
_symmetry.space_group_name_H-M   'P 1'
#
loop_
_entity.id
_entity.type
_entity.pdbx_description
1 polymer ?
#
loop_
_entity_poly.entity_id
_entity_poly.type
_entity_poly.pdbx_seq_one_letter_code
_entity_poly.pdbx_strand_id
1 'polypeptide(L)'
;MWRFHGDANILEMSQHINEKIVIHEKRQKWSQYPFRTIQEMKYCDKGGNYRVICSVYAVDTINGWYYYACVVCQNKVIKPTILFAEPEVPSWWCEFCQRNVTMVTPRCKLDLLVQDQTGESKFTLLDSVAASIVKISAPKVMKGLLEKVEIQAMLPPEIVGIVGKSYGFGISFDENNNSSGLEKIEAMKVWGLKDILWKRTKSLHQNSTTSRKKQCTNVFKINESG
;
A
#
# COMPACT_ATOMS: atom_id res chain seq x y z
N MET A 1 47.54 -0.78 13.41
CA MET A 1 46.63 0.23 13.97
C MET A 1 46.04 1.02 12.82
N TRP A 2 44.88 0.58 12.31
CA TRP A 2 44.11 1.33 11.31
C TRP A 2 42.74 1.60 11.93
N ARG A 3 42.46 2.87 12.21
CA ARG A 3 41.19 3.33 12.78
C ARG A 3 40.20 3.49 11.64
N PHE A 4 39.15 2.68 11.61
CA PHE A 4 37.97 2.95 10.81
C PHE A 4 37.20 4.12 11.45
N HIS A 5 37.31 5.30 10.84
CA HIS A 5 36.37 6.39 11.04
C HIS A 5 35.69 6.64 9.70
N GLY A 6 34.44 6.20 9.53
CA GLY A 6 33.69 6.43 8.29
C GLY A 6 32.23 5.97 8.29
N ASP A 7 31.87 4.93 9.03
CA ASP A 7 30.58 4.25 8.82
C ASP A 7 29.38 4.83 9.57
N ALA A 8 29.60 5.60 10.64
CA ALA A 8 28.51 6.18 11.43
C ALA A 8 27.75 7.30 10.67
N ASN A 9 28.48 8.14 9.92
CA ASN A 9 27.89 9.27 9.20
C ASN A 9 27.02 8.84 8.01
N ILE A 10 27.32 7.71 7.36
CA ILE A 10 26.53 7.22 6.20
C ILE A 10 25.22 6.58 6.66
N LEU A 11 25.24 5.87 7.80
CA LEU A 11 24.05 5.28 8.42
C LEU A 11 23.12 6.37 8.98
N GLU A 12 23.66 7.39 9.66
CA GLU A 12 22.84 8.51 10.16
C GLU A 12 22.29 9.38 9.02
N MET A 13 23.07 9.63 7.97
CA MET A 13 22.62 10.43 6.84
C MET A 13 21.58 9.67 5.99
N SER A 14 21.72 8.35 5.84
CA SER A 14 20.68 7.52 5.19
C SER A 14 19.43 7.39 6.06
N GLN A 15 19.55 7.29 7.39
CA GLN A 15 18.41 7.33 8.31
C GLN A 15 17.69 8.68 8.26
N HIS A 16 18.40 9.81 8.28
CA HIS A 16 17.78 11.14 8.21
C HIS A 16 17.24 11.49 6.82
N ILE A 17 17.86 11.01 5.74
CA ILE A 17 17.30 11.11 4.39
C ILE A 17 16.03 10.24 4.31
N ASN A 18 16.03 9.03 4.88
CA ASN A 18 14.86 8.16 4.90
C ASN A 18 13.76 8.74 5.79
N GLU A 19 14.06 9.34 6.95
CA GLU A 19 13.10 10.08 7.77
C GLU A 19 12.54 11.30 7.02
N LYS A 20 13.38 12.11 6.36
CA LYS A 20 12.90 13.28 5.60
C LYS A 20 12.12 12.89 4.35
N ILE A 21 12.48 11.82 3.65
CA ILE A 21 11.73 11.28 2.50
C ILE A 21 10.40 10.66 2.96
N VAL A 22 10.37 9.94 4.08
CA VAL A 22 9.14 9.41 4.70
C VAL A 22 8.24 10.52 5.24
N ILE A 23 8.80 11.67 5.63
CA ILE A 23 8.04 12.82 6.14
C ILE A 23 7.57 13.77 5.02
N HIS A 24 8.14 13.70 3.81
CA HIS A 24 7.83 14.65 2.71
C HIS A 24 7.27 14.04 1.42
N GLU A 25 6.71 12.83 1.44
CA GLU A 25 5.55 12.58 0.59
C GLU A 25 4.41 13.45 1.14
N LYS A 26 4.13 14.60 0.50
CA LYS A 26 2.94 15.41 0.78
C LYS A 26 1.76 14.47 0.92
N ARG A 27 1.29 14.20 2.16
CA ARG A 27 0.20 13.25 2.44
C ARG A 27 -0.92 13.50 1.44
N GLN A 28 -1.00 12.64 0.43
CA GLN A 28 -1.91 12.86 -0.68
C GLN A 28 -3.32 12.92 -0.11
N LYS A 29 -4.01 14.04 -0.33
CA LYS A 29 -5.30 14.30 0.30
C LYS A 29 -6.38 13.54 -0.47
N TRP A 30 -6.43 12.22 -0.26
CA TRP A 30 -7.33 11.31 -0.97
C TRP A 30 -8.79 11.70 -0.95
N SER A 31 -9.24 12.50 0.03
CA SER A 31 -10.60 13.02 0.08
C SER A 31 -11.01 13.85 -1.13
N GLN A 32 -10.05 14.40 -1.89
CA GLN A 32 -10.29 15.22 -3.08
C GLN A 32 -10.61 14.41 -4.33
N TYR A 33 -10.16 13.14 -4.41
CA TYR A 33 -10.38 12.30 -5.58
C TYR A 33 -11.78 11.68 -5.57
N PRO A 34 -12.46 11.52 -6.70
CA PRO A 34 -13.81 10.97 -6.73
C PRO A 34 -13.84 9.50 -6.30
N PHE A 35 -14.99 9.06 -5.80
CA PHE A 35 -15.28 7.63 -5.71
C PHE A 35 -15.69 7.13 -7.09
N ARG A 36 -15.19 5.97 -7.48
CA ARG A 36 -15.59 5.24 -8.68
C ARG A 36 -15.90 3.79 -8.35
N THR A 37 -16.75 3.18 -9.15
CA THR A 37 -16.92 1.72 -9.17
C THR A 37 -15.75 1.06 -9.92
N ILE A 38 -15.60 -0.26 -9.75
CA ILE A 38 -14.60 -1.03 -10.50
C ILE A 38 -14.85 -0.91 -11.99
N GLN A 39 -16.11 -0.96 -12.43
CA GLN A 39 -16.45 -0.81 -13.84
C GLN A 39 -16.09 0.58 -14.36
N GLU A 40 -16.47 1.65 -13.66
CA GLU A 40 -16.13 3.03 -14.04
C GLU A 40 -14.62 3.28 -14.10
N MET A 41 -13.86 2.63 -13.22
CA MET A 41 -12.39 2.69 -13.22
C MET A 41 -11.83 2.03 -14.49
N LYS A 42 -12.31 0.83 -14.85
CA LYS A 42 -11.84 0.10 -16.05
C LYS A 42 -12.16 0.81 -17.37
N TYR A 43 -13.30 1.50 -17.45
CA TYR A 43 -13.71 2.24 -18.64
C TYR A 43 -13.19 3.69 -18.67
N CYS A 44 -12.37 4.11 -17.69
CA CYS A 44 -11.83 5.46 -17.68
C CYS A 44 -10.51 5.51 -18.44
N ASP A 45 -10.55 5.98 -19.69
CA ASP A 45 -9.37 6.15 -20.56
C ASP A 45 -8.38 7.21 -20.07
N LYS A 46 -8.64 7.86 -18.93
CA LYS A 46 -7.77 8.89 -18.37
C LYS A 46 -7.10 8.32 -17.14
N GLY A 47 -5.78 8.10 -17.25
CA GLY A 47 -4.88 7.92 -16.11
C GLY A 47 -5.22 8.87 -14.96
N GLY A 48 -5.13 8.40 -13.72
CA GLY A 48 -5.51 9.22 -12.58
C GLY A 48 -5.60 8.51 -11.23
N ASN A 49 -5.89 9.32 -10.20
CA ASN A 49 -6.07 8.87 -8.83
C ASN A 49 -7.56 8.74 -8.51
N TYR A 50 -7.97 7.58 -8.01
CA TYR A 50 -9.37 7.26 -7.71
C TYR A 50 -9.52 6.65 -6.31
N ARG A 51 -10.73 6.77 -5.75
CA ARG A 51 -11.13 6.00 -4.57
C ARG A 51 -12.14 4.93 -4.97
N VAL A 52 -11.91 3.69 -4.55
CA VAL A 52 -12.81 2.57 -4.83
C VAL A 52 -13.20 1.91 -3.52
N ILE A 53 -14.47 1.51 -3.37
CA ILE A 53 -14.93 0.70 -2.24
C ILE A 53 -15.30 -0.66 -2.79
N CYS A 54 -14.64 -1.70 -2.29
CA CYS A 54 -14.85 -3.07 -2.76
C CYS A 54 -14.57 -4.08 -1.65
N SER A 55 -15.02 -5.32 -1.88
CA SER A 55 -14.84 -6.46 -0.99
C SER A 55 -13.72 -7.34 -1.51
N VAL A 56 -12.82 -7.77 -0.61
CA VAL A 56 -11.78 -8.76 -0.95
C VAL A 56 -12.44 -10.13 -0.95
N TYR A 57 -12.47 -10.80 -2.10
CA TYR A 57 -13.03 -12.16 -2.20
C TYR A 57 -11.96 -13.25 -2.18
N ALA A 58 -10.73 -12.93 -2.59
CA ALA A 58 -9.59 -13.84 -2.52
C ALA A 58 -8.26 -13.08 -2.48
N VAL A 59 -7.20 -13.78 -2.07
CA VAL A 59 -5.81 -13.32 -2.18
C VAL A 59 -5.12 -14.20 -3.22
N ASP A 60 -4.60 -13.59 -4.27
CA ASP A 60 -3.81 -14.29 -5.28
C ASP A 60 -2.42 -14.58 -4.73
N THR A 61 -2.09 -15.87 -4.63
CA THR A 61 -0.85 -16.38 -4.06
C THR A 61 0.13 -16.90 -5.10
N ILE A 62 -0.16 -16.77 -6.41
CA ILE A 62 0.70 -17.27 -7.50
C ILE A 62 2.13 -16.73 -7.37
N ASN A 63 2.28 -15.46 -7.00
CA ASN A 63 3.59 -14.81 -6.82
C ASN A 63 4.07 -14.77 -5.36
N GLY A 64 3.38 -15.47 -4.46
CA GLY A 64 3.55 -15.34 -3.02
C GLY A 64 3.01 -14.02 -2.45
N TRP A 65 3.05 -13.91 -1.13
CA TRP A 65 2.53 -12.76 -0.37
C TRP A 65 3.62 -11.81 0.16
N TYR A 66 4.88 -12.10 -0.16
CA TYR A 66 6.04 -11.27 0.20
C TYR A 66 7.19 -11.46 -0.82
N TYR A 67 8.15 -10.53 -0.78
CA TYR A 67 9.40 -10.65 -1.52
C TYR A 67 10.56 -10.11 -0.69
N TYR A 68 11.79 -10.48 -1.02
CA TYR A 68 12.98 -9.89 -0.42
C TYR A 68 13.42 -8.67 -1.21
N ALA A 69 13.76 -7.59 -0.52
CA ALA A 69 14.27 -6.36 -1.09
C ALA A 69 15.70 -6.07 -0.62
N CYS A 70 16.50 -5.44 -1.47
CA CYS A 70 17.82 -4.95 -1.11
C CYS A 70 17.69 -3.82 -0.09
N VAL A 71 18.46 -3.87 1.00
CA VAL A 71 18.42 -2.79 2.02
C VAL A 71 18.91 -1.45 1.45
N VAL A 72 19.82 -1.47 0.47
CA VAL A 72 20.41 -0.25 -0.12
C VAL A 72 19.47 0.46 -1.07
N CYS A 73 18.92 -0.25 -2.07
CA CYS A 73 18.10 0.37 -3.12
C CYS A 73 16.60 0.08 -3.00
N GLN A 74 16.19 -0.73 -2.03
CA GLN A 74 14.79 -1.12 -1.77
C GLN A 74 14.08 -1.89 -2.90
N ASN A 75 14.79 -2.23 -3.98
CA ASN A 75 14.26 -3.05 -5.07
C ASN A 75 14.28 -4.54 -4.72
N LYS A 76 13.37 -5.29 -5.35
CA LYS A 76 13.29 -6.76 -5.24
C LYS A 76 14.63 -7.41 -5.60
N VAL A 77 15.02 -8.41 -4.82
CA VAL A 77 16.19 -9.26 -5.09
C VAL A 77 15.76 -10.68 -5.46
N ILE A 78 16.61 -11.36 -6.20
CA ILE A 78 16.40 -12.73 -6.65
C ILE A 78 17.36 -13.63 -5.89
N LYS A 79 16.86 -14.74 -5.35
CA LYS A 79 17.72 -15.78 -4.80
C LYS A 79 18.30 -16.57 -5.98
N PRO A 80 19.63 -16.57 -6.22
CA PRO A 80 20.22 -17.39 -7.26
C PRO A 80 19.90 -18.86 -6.97
N THR A 81 19.46 -19.61 -7.98
CA THR A 81 19.07 -21.03 -7.90
C THR A 81 20.28 -21.97 -7.76
N ILE A 82 21.37 -21.53 -7.13
CA ILE A 82 22.63 -22.24 -6.87
C ILE A 82 23.37 -22.71 -8.14
N LEU A 83 24.57 -22.17 -8.40
CA LEU A 83 25.60 -22.87 -9.17
C LEU A 83 26.74 -23.19 -8.20
N PHE A 84 26.88 -24.47 -7.84
CA PHE A 84 28.08 -25.14 -7.33
C PHE A 84 29.18 -24.27 -6.68
N ALA A 85 28.86 -23.55 -5.60
CA ALA A 85 29.86 -22.86 -4.80
C ALA A 85 29.51 -22.97 -3.31
N GLU A 86 30.58 -23.11 -2.53
CA GLU A 86 30.71 -23.44 -1.11
C GLU A 86 29.68 -22.82 -0.15
N PRO A 87 29.48 -23.45 1.03
CA PRO A 87 28.41 -23.13 1.96
C PRO A 87 28.72 -21.88 2.81
N GLU A 88 29.05 -20.74 2.22
CA GLU A 88 29.28 -19.51 2.99
C GLU A 88 28.61 -18.28 2.36
N VAL A 89 27.55 -17.85 3.04
CA VAL A 89 26.73 -16.65 2.88
C VAL A 89 25.67 -16.68 1.75
N PRO A 90 24.36 -16.68 2.07
CA PRO A 90 23.32 -16.53 1.07
C PRO A 90 23.43 -15.17 0.38
N SER A 91 24.02 -15.17 -0.82
CA SER A 91 24.08 -14.01 -1.70
C SER A 91 22.81 -13.92 -2.53
N TRP A 92 22.20 -12.73 -2.56
CA TRP A 92 21.03 -12.42 -3.36
C TRP A 92 21.44 -11.52 -4.52
N TRP A 93 20.92 -11.75 -5.72
CA TRP A 93 21.18 -10.87 -6.85
C TRP A 93 20.23 -9.67 -6.83
N CYS A 94 20.78 -8.46 -6.90
CA CYS A 94 20.02 -7.23 -7.07
C CYS A 94 20.23 -6.68 -8.48
N GLU A 95 19.19 -6.71 -9.31
CA GLU A 95 19.23 -6.20 -10.69
C GLU A 95 19.44 -4.68 -10.74
N PHE A 96 18.93 -3.93 -9.76
CA PHE A 96 19.11 -2.48 -9.74
C PHE A 96 20.56 -2.09 -9.38
N CYS A 97 21.15 -2.77 -8.39
CA CYS A 97 22.53 -2.52 -7.98
C CYS A 97 23.56 -3.27 -8.82
N GLN A 98 23.12 -4.15 -9.72
CA GLN A 98 23.95 -5.03 -10.56
C GLN A 98 25.02 -5.79 -9.76
N ARG A 99 24.66 -6.26 -8.56
CA ARG A 99 25.60 -6.97 -7.66
C ARG A 99 24.90 -7.96 -6.74
N ASN A 100 25.69 -8.89 -6.22
CA ASN A 100 25.30 -9.75 -5.10
C ASN A 100 25.21 -8.92 -3.80
N VAL A 101 24.12 -9.10 -3.05
CA VAL A 101 23.86 -8.45 -1.78
C VAL A 101 23.56 -9.50 -0.71
N THR A 102 24.10 -9.30 0.47
CA THR A 102 23.86 -10.18 1.64
C THR A 102 22.81 -9.58 2.58
N MET A 103 22.68 -8.25 2.58
CA MET A 103 21.70 -7.54 3.39
C MET A 103 20.39 -7.34 2.62
N VAL A 104 19.40 -8.15 2.99
CA VAL A 104 18.04 -8.12 2.42
C VAL A 104 17.00 -8.01 3.52
N THR A 105 15.83 -7.47 3.19
CA THR A 105 14.71 -7.34 4.12
C THR A 105 13.41 -7.85 3.46
N PRO A 106 12.58 -8.65 4.16
CA PRO A 106 11.29 -9.07 3.62
C PRO A 106 10.33 -7.89 3.55
N ARG A 107 9.64 -7.75 2.43
CA ARG A 107 8.61 -6.73 2.15
C ARG A 107 7.31 -7.42 1.81
N CYS A 108 6.20 -6.91 2.34
CA CYS A 108 4.89 -7.48 2.06
C CYS A 108 4.45 -7.10 0.64
N LYS A 109 3.83 -8.03 -0.08
CA LYS A 109 3.17 -7.75 -1.36
C LYS A 109 1.91 -8.59 -1.43
N LEU A 110 0.75 -7.95 -1.41
CA LEU A 110 -0.52 -8.65 -1.52
C LEU A 110 -1.17 -8.32 -2.85
N ASP A 111 -1.45 -9.37 -3.61
CA ASP A 111 -2.27 -9.31 -4.79
C ASP A 111 -3.71 -9.68 -4.39
N LEU A 112 -4.60 -8.70 -4.28
CA LEU A 112 -5.97 -8.88 -3.81
C LEU A 112 -6.92 -9.01 -5.00
N LEU A 113 -7.76 -10.04 -4.98
CA LEU A 113 -8.90 -10.16 -5.86
C LEU A 113 -10.11 -9.51 -5.19
N VAL A 114 -10.61 -8.45 -5.81
CA VAL A 114 -11.64 -7.58 -5.25
C VAL A 114 -12.87 -7.50 -6.14
N GLN A 115 -14.03 -7.34 -5.53
CA GLN A 115 -15.30 -7.21 -6.22
C GLN A 115 -16.16 -6.10 -5.62
N ASP A 116 -16.93 -5.44 -6.48
CA ASP A 116 -18.04 -4.57 -6.11
C ASP A 116 -19.30 -4.98 -6.91
N GLN A 117 -20.37 -4.20 -6.81
CA GLN A 117 -21.63 -4.49 -7.52
C GLN A 117 -21.53 -4.38 -9.05
N THR A 118 -20.42 -3.86 -9.58
CA THR A 118 -20.21 -3.60 -11.02
C THR A 118 -19.20 -4.53 -11.67
N GLY A 119 -18.39 -5.24 -10.88
CA GLY A 119 -17.50 -6.28 -11.39
C GLY A 119 -16.33 -6.58 -10.46
N GLU A 120 -15.32 -7.24 -11.04
CA GLU A 120 -14.14 -7.71 -10.33
C GLU A 120 -12.86 -7.05 -10.84
N SER A 121 -11.84 -6.95 -9.99
CA SER A 121 -10.52 -6.45 -10.36
C SER A 121 -9.43 -7.03 -9.47
N LYS A 122 -8.18 -6.77 -9.82
CA LYS A 122 -6.99 -7.18 -9.07
C LYS A 122 -6.23 -5.95 -8.61
N PHE A 123 -6.07 -5.78 -7.30
CA PHE A 123 -5.29 -4.69 -6.70
C PHE A 123 -4.01 -5.22 -6.05
N THR A 124 -2.87 -4.62 -6.38
CA THR A 124 -1.60 -4.92 -5.72
C THR A 124 -1.33 -3.91 -4.61
N LEU A 125 -1.04 -4.40 -3.41
CA LEU A 125 -0.65 -3.60 -2.25
C LEU A 125 0.83 -3.87 -1.94
N LEU A 126 1.63 -2.81 -1.91
CA LEU A 126 3.03 -2.88 -1.53
C LEU A 126 3.24 -2.50 -0.07
N ASP A 127 4.13 -3.25 0.58
CA ASP A 127 4.73 -3.08 1.89
C ASP A 127 3.90 -2.28 2.92
N SER A 128 4.02 -0.96 2.96
CA SER A 128 3.36 -0.10 3.95
C SER A 128 1.82 -0.17 3.85
N VAL A 129 1.28 -0.26 2.63
CA VAL A 129 -0.15 -0.38 2.38
C VAL A 129 -0.64 -1.77 2.76
N ALA A 130 0.11 -2.82 2.39
CA ALA A 130 -0.21 -4.20 2.77
C ALA A 130 -0.13 -4.42 4.29
N ALA A 131 0.87 -3.86 4.96
CA ALA A 131 0.99 -3.91 6.42
C ALA A 131 -0.17 -3.18 7.12
N SER A 132 -0.71 -2.11 6.52
CA SER A 132 -1.84 -1.37 7.08
C SER A 132 -3.14 -2.17 7.12
N ILE A 133 -3.37 -3.04 6.12
CA ILE A 133 -4.58 -3.87 6.04
C ILE A 133 -4.45 -5.14 6.89
N VAL A 134 -3.27 -5.78 6.88
CA VAL A 134 -2.97 -6.97 7.70
C VAL A 134 -2.79 -6.61 9.18
N LYS A 135 -2.49 -5.34 9.48
CA LYS A 135 -2.14 -4.82 10.81
C LYS A 135 -0.87 -5.44 11.42
N ILE A 136 -0.06 -6.11 10.60
CA ILE A 136 1.25 -6.67 10.96
C ILE A 136 2.25 -6.33 9.86
N SER A 137 3.46 -5.91 10.26
CA SER A 137 4.58 -5.65 9.33
C SER A 137 5.21 -6.95 8.82
N ALA A 138 5.70 -6.96 7.58
CA ALA A 138 6.33 -8.15 6.97
C ALA A 138 7.41 -8.84 7.83
N PRO A 139 8.33 -8.12 8.51
CA PRO A 139 9.33 -8.77 9.36
C PRO A 139 8.74 -9.49 10.58
N LYS A 140 7.63 -8.98 11.14
CA LYS A 140 6.91 -9.62 12.25
C LYS A 140 6.17 -10.87 11.79
N VAL A 141 5.53 -10.81 10.61
CA VAL A 141 4.89 -12.00 10.00
C VAL A 141 5.95 -13.07 9.73
N MET A 142 7.10 -12.68 9.18
CA MET A 142 8.18 -13.62 8.86
C MET A 142 8.80 -14.24 10.12
N LYS A 143 9.05 -13.46 11.17
CA LYS A 143 9.58 -13.97 12.44
C LYS A 143 8.64 -15.00 13.07
N GLY A 144 7.33 -14.72 13.07
CA GLY A 144 6.32 -15.65 13.58
C GLY A 144 6.17 -16.93 12.74
N LEU A 145 6.44 -16.86 11.43
CA LEU A 145 6.49 -18.04 10.55
C LEU A 145 7.77 -18.86 10.74
N LEU A 146 8.92 -18.24 11.01
CA LEU A 146 10.19 -18.94 11.24
C LEU A 146 10.18 -19.72 12.57
N GLU A 147 9.49 -19.20 13.58
CA GLU A 147 9.32 -19.85 14.90
C GLU A 147 8.32 -21.03 14.85
N LYS A 148 7.45 -21.09 13.83
CA LYS A 148 6.46 -22.14 13.64
C LYS A 148 6.82 -22.92 12.37
N VAL A 149 7.59 -24.00 12.53
CA VAL A 149 8.20 -24.84 11.49
C VAL A 149 7.24 -25.48 10.48
N GLU A 150 5.95 -25.15 10.45
CA GLU A 150 5.00 -25.77 9.53
C GLU A 150 4.34 -24.76 8.56
N ILE A 151 4.76 -24.93 7.30
CA ILE A 151 4.04 -24.63 6.05
C ILE A 151 4.27 -23.22 5.48
N GLN A 152 5.36 -23.11 4.72
CA GLN A 152 5.66 -22.02 3.77
C GLN A 152 4.56 -21.80 2.70
N ALA A 153 3.58 -22.72 2.61
CA ALA A 153 2.45 -22.69 1.69
C ALA A 153 1.12 -22.15 2.31
N MET A 154 1.07 -21.87 3.61
CA MET A 154 -0.14 -21.38 4.27
C MET A 154 -0.09 -19.85 4.39
N LEU A 155 -1.17 -19.19 3.99
CA LEU A 155 -1.34 -17.76 4.24
C LEU A 155 -1.43 -17.52 5.76
N PRO A 156 -0.67 -16.57 6.32
CA PRO A 156 -0.83 -16.12 7.70
C PRO A 156 -2.30 -15.86 8.05
N PRO A 157 -2.79 -16.24 9.25
CA PRO A 157 -4.18 -16.04 9.65
C PRO A 157 -4.66 -14.59 9.50
N GLU A 158 -3.76 -13.63 9.65
CA GLU A 158 -4.06 -12.21 9.49
C GLU A 158 -4.33 -11.82 8.04
N ILE A 159 -3.69 -12.50 7.07
CA ILE A 159 -3.98 -12.35 5.64
C ILE A 159 -5.27 -13.12 5.29
N VAL A 160 -5.49 -14.31 5.85
CA VAL A 160 -6.78 -15.00 5.67
C VAL A 160 -7.94 -14.15 6.20
N GLY A 161 -7.72 -13.47 7.33
CA GLY A 161 -8.70 -12.62 7.97
C GLY A 161 -9.09 -11.36 7.18
N ILE A 162 -8.42 -11.00 6.08
CA ILE A 162 -8.86 -9.88 5.23
C ILE A 162 -9.89 -10.31 4.18
N VAL A 163 -9.99 -11.60 3.87
CA VAL A 163 -10.96 -12.15 2.91
C VAL A 163 -12.38 -12.00 3.47
N GLY A 164 -13.34 -11.68 2.61
CA GLY A 164 -14.74 -11.42 2.97
C GLY A 164 -14.98 -10.03 3.58
N LYS A 165 -13.96 -9.19 3.75
CA LYS A 165 -14.09 -7.83 4.29
C LYS A 165 -14.08 -6.78 3.18
N SER A 166 -14.81 -5.71 3.43
CA SER A 166 -14.83 -4.54 2.55
C SER A 166 -13.92 -3.43 3.03
N TYR A 167 -13.24 -2.79 2.09
CA TYR A 167 -12.30 -1.71 2.32
C TYR A 167 -12.49 -0.62 1.27
N GLY A 168 -11.96 0.56 1.57
CA GLY A 168 -11.74 1.60 0.57
C GLY A 168 -10.28 1.63 0.18
N PHE A 169 -10.03 1.74 -1.12
CA PHE A 169 -8.71 1.82 -1.70
C PHE A 169 -8.53 3.16 -2.40
N GLY A 170 -7.39 3.79 -2.17
CA GLY A 170 -6.88 4.89 -2.98
C GLY A 170 -5.93 4.28 -3.99
N ILE A 171 -6.31 4.30 -5.27
CA ILE A 171 -5.55 3.69 -6.36
C ILE A 171 -4.99 4.77 -7.27
N SER A 172 -3.80 4.52 -7.81
CA SER A 172 -3.25 5.29 -8.91
C SER A 172 -3.24 4.41 -10.15
N PHE A 173 -3.81 4.92 -11.24
CA PHE A 173 -3.82 4.26 -12.54
C PHE A 173 -2.93 5.07 -13.48
N ASP A 174 -1.83 4.47 -13.95
CA ASP A 174 -0.92 5.07 -14.92
C ASP A 174 -0.97 4.27 -16.22
N GLU A 175 -1.41 4.93 -17.29
CA GLU A 175 -1.60 4.37 -18.62
C GLU A 175 -0.27 3.93 -19.26
N ASN A 176 0.86 4.51 -18.83
CA ASN A 176 2.17 4.31 -19.45
C ASN A 176 2.91 3.04 -18.98
N ASN A 177 2.42 2.31 -17.97
CA ASN A 177 3.10 1.13 -17.43
C ASN A 177 2.71 -0.20 -18.13
N ASN A 178 2.18 -0.12 -19.35
CA ASN A 178 1.65 -1.26 -20.13
C ASN A 178 2.72 -2.17 -20.77
N SER A 179 3.94 -2.29 -20.20
CA SER A 179 4.97 -3.19 -20.73
C SER A 179 4.74 -4.68 -20.41
N SER A 180 3.71 -5.02 -19.64
CA SER A 180 3.26 -6.40 -19.43
C SER A 180 1.75 -6.40 -19.36
N GLY A 181 1.06 -7.10 -20.28
CA GLY A 181 -0.39 -7.04 -20.54
C GLY A 181 -1.35 -7.49 -19.42
N LEU A 182 -1.06 -7.13 -18.18
CA LEU A 182 -1.98 -7.16 -17.05
C LEU A 182 -1.98 -5.74 -16.46
N GLU A 183 -3.09 -5.03 -16.53
CA GLU A 183 -3.25 -3.73 -15.85
C GLU A 183 -2.94 -3.91 -14.36
N LYS A 184 -1.75 -3.52 -13.92
CA LYS A 184 -1.36 -3.58 -12.51
C LYS A 184 -1.89 -2.35 -11.81
N ILE A 185 -3.03 -2.48 -11.16
CA ILE A 185 -3.60 -1.42 -10.34
C ILE A 185 -2.95 -1.47 -8.97
N GLU A 186 -2.14 -0.47 -8.66
CA GLU A 186 -1.49 -0.36 -7.35
C GLU A 186 -2.35 0.47 -6.38
N ALA A 187 -2.63 -0.12 -5.21
CA ALA A 187 -3.27 0.59 -4.13
C ALA A 187 -2.23 1.35 -3.30
N MET A 188 -2.37 2.66 -3.30
CA MET A 188 -1.53 3.61 -2.57
C MET A 188 -2.04 3.87 -1.15
N LYS A 189 -3.32 3.59 -0.90
CA LYS A 189 -3.94 3.81 0.40
C LYS A 189 -5.07 2.84 0.67
N VAL A 190 -5.24 2.46 1.95
CA VAL A 190 -6.36 1.64 2.43
C VAL A 190 -7.06 2.34 3.59
N TRP A 191 -8.38 2.20 3.64
CA TRP A 191 -9.23 2.57 4.77
C TRP A 191 -10.18 1.43 5.11
N GLY A 192 -10.44 1.21 6.40
CA GLY A 192 -11.51 0.32 6.82
C GLY A 192 -12.87 0.91 6.46
N LEU A 193 -13.86 0.04 6.16
CA LEU A 193 -15.22 0.50 5.83
C LEU A 193 -15.80 1.44 6.90
N LYS A 194 -15.57 1.14 8.19
CA LYS A 194 -16.00 1.98 9.32
C LYS A 194 -15.42 3.40 9.25
N ASP A 195 -14.15 3.54 8.89
CA ASP A 195 -13.48 4.84 8.78
C ASP A 195 -14.07 5.67 7.64
N ILE A 196 -14.43 5.01 6.54
CA ILE A 196 -15.04 5.66 5.36
C ILE A 196 -16.44 6.14 5.71
N LEU A 197 -17.25 5.27 6.32
CA LEU A 197 -18.61 5.59 6.74
C LEU A 197 -18.60 6.74 7.76
N TRP A 198 -17.73 6.67 8.77
CA TRP A 198 -17.58 7.74 9.76
C TRP A 198 -17.22 9.10 9.15
N LYS A 199 -16.28 9.12 8.20
CA LYS A 199 -15.91 10.35 7.48
C LYS A 199 -17.07 10.90 6.64
N ARG A 200 -17.86 10.02 6.03
CA ARG A 200 -19.08 10.41 5.28
C ARG A 200 -20.13 11.00 6.23
N THR A 201 -20.39 10.37 7.36
CA THR A 201 -21.32 10.87 8.38
C THR A 201 -20.89 12.22 8.92
N LYS A 202 -19.61 12.41 9.27
CA LYS A 202 -19.08 13.71 9.71
C LYS A 202 -19.20 14.81 8.65
N SER A 203 -18.87 14.49 7.40
CA SER A 203 -19.01 15.43 6.27
C SER A 203 -20.47 15.86 6.10
N LEU A 204 -21.42 14.93 6.18
CA LEU A 204 -22.85 15.23 6.13
C LEU A 204 -23.30 16.15 7.29
N HIS A 205 -22.80 15.91 8.51
CA HIS A 205 -23.11 16.77 9.67
C HIS A 205 -22.47 18.16 9.57
N GLN A 206 -21.27 18.28 8.99
CA GLN A 206 -20.64 19.58 8.73
C GLN A 206 -21.38 20.34 7.63
N ASN A 207 -21.83 19.67 6.58
CA ASN A 207 -22.58 20.30 5.51
C ASN A 207 -23.98 20.73 5.98
N SER A 208 -24.65 19.96 6.84
CA SER A 208 -25.94 20.33 7.41
C SER A 208 -25.84 21.50 8.39
N THR A 209 -24.78 21.55 9.22
CA THR A 209 -24.53 22.69 10.12
C THR A 209 -24.10 23.95 9.37
N THR A 210 -23.33 23.82 8.29
CA THR A 210 -22.96 24.96 7.42
C THR A 210 -24.17 25.48 6.64
N SER A 211 -25.06 24.59 6.18
CA SER A 211 -26.33 24.95 5.55
C SER A 211 -27.26 25.67 6.53
N ARG A 212 -27.41 25.17 7.77
CA ARG A 212 -28.19 25.83 8.83
C ARG A 212 -27.63 27.22 9.18
N LYS A 213 -26.31 27.39 9.27
CA LYS A 213 -25.69 28.71 9.51
C LYS A 213 -25.99 29.70 8.37
N LYS A 214 -25.92 29.27 7.10
CA LYS A 214 -26.29 30.11 5.95
C LYS A 214 -27.77 30.49 5.97
N GLN A 215 -28.63 29.57 6.38
CA GLN A 215 -30.07 29.81 6.50
C GLN A 215 -30.37 30.82 7.61
N CYS A 216 -29.73 30.70 8.78
CA CYS A 216 -29.88 31.68 9.87
C CYS A 216 -29.33 33.06 9.50
N THR A 217 -28.19 33.17 8.82
CA THR A 217 -27.65 34.47 8.40
C THR A 217 -28.48 35.17 7.32
N ASN A 218 -29.23 34.42 6.52
CA ASN A 218 -30.16 34.98 5.53
C ASN A 218 -31.46 35.47 6.18
N VAL A 219 -31.90 34.86 7.28
CA VAL A 219 -33.10 35.30 8.03
C VAL A 219 -32.85 36.65 8.75
N PHE A 220 -31.63 36.90 9.24
CA PHE A 220 -31.30 38.18 9.88
C PHE A 220 -31.15 39.37 8.91
N LYS A 221 -31.07 39.14 7.58
CA LYS A 221 -30.95 40.23 6.59
C LYS A 221 -32.29 40.70 6.00
N ILE A 222 -33.41 40.09 6.37
CA ILE A 222 -34.73 40.40 5.78
C ILE A 222 -35.53 41.41 6.64
N ASN A 223 -35.04 41.80 7.82
CA ASN A 223 -35.78 42.66 8.76
C ASN A 223 -35.27 44.12 8.90
N GLU A 224 -34.46 44.63 7.97
CA GLU A 224 -33.97 46.04 8.01
C GLU A 224 -34.31 46.85 6.74
N SER A 225 -35.44 46.55 6.09
CA SER A 225 -35.97 47.40 5.02
C SER A 225 -37.49 47.45 5.07
N GLY A 226 -38.00 48.12 6.11
CA GLY A 226 -39.39 48.56 6.25
C GLY A 226 -39.39 50.03 6.68
#